data_AF-A0A6J6LAK8-F1
#
_entry.id   AF-A0A6J6LAK8-F1
#
_cell.length_a   1.000
_cell.length_b   1.000
_cell.length_c   1.000
_cell.angle_alpha   90.00
_cell.angle_beta   90.00
_cell.angle_gamma   90.00
#
_symmetry.space_group_name_H-M   'P 1'
#
loop_
_entity.id
_entity.type
_entity.pdbx_description
1 polymer ?
#
loop_
_entity_poly.entity_id
_entity_poly.type
_entity_poly.pdbx_seq_one_letter_code
_entity_poly.pdbx_strand_id
1 'polypeptide(L)'
;MFRGNQIRATVLTIFLFAGVLIFHHVGGGGFQIQPTFAILFFASLLYFRVKPMQEFAGPDLALAILVIQAGGHFMVSAPTEQSNLKMGISHLLASILTYEFAKHFDRATAAYERILSYLYPQLPSHLHLNIKVLFVAVNHRSTTEISEFVRRIIRERAPPTFYCA
;
A
#
# COMPACT_ATOMS: atom_id res chain seq x y z
N MET A 1 -2.06 0.73 -21.51
CA MET A 1 -1.79 -0.04 -20.27
C MET A 1 -0.95 0.73 -19.23
N PHE A 2 0.07 1.49 -19.62
CA PHE A 2 0.99 2.20 -18.69
C PHE A 2 0.32 3.21 -17.73
N ARG A 3 -0.57 4.09 -18.21
CA ARG A 3 -1.21 5.12 -17.37
C ARG A 3 -2.13 4.54 -16.31
N GLY A 4 -2.87 3.47 -16.64
CA GLY A 4 -3.70 2.75 -15.67
C GLY A 4 -2.88 2.20 -14.50
N ASN A 5 -1.72 1.59 -14.77
CA ASN A 5 -0.84 1.07 -13.72
C ASN A 5 -0.23 2.19 -12.85
N GLN A 6 0.13 3.33 -13.45
CA GLN A 6 0.68 4.46 -12.69
C GLN A 6 -0.37 5.15 -11.82
N ILE A 7 -1.58 5.36 -12.34
CA ILE A 7 -2.68 5.91 -11.55
C ILE A 7 -3.01 4.96 -10.40
N ARG A 8 -3.05 3.66 -10.66
CA ARG A 8 -3.26 2.64 -9.63
C ARG A 8 -2.16 2.66 -8.56
N ALA A 9 -0.90 2.77 -8.93
CA ALA A 9 0.19 2.92 -7.96
C ALA A 9 0.03 4.15 -7.06
N THR A 10 -0.30 5.29 -7.66
CA THR A 10 -0.49 6.55 -6.93
C THR A 10 -1.69 6.47 -5.99
N VAL A 11 -2.84 6.03 -6.48
CA VAL A 11 -4.06 5.93 -5.67
C VAL A 11 -3.84 4.95 -4.51
N LEU A 12 -3.13 3.84 -4.71
CA LEU A 12 -2.88 2.86 -3.66
C LEU A 12 -2.00 3.45 -2.58
N THR A 13 -0.91 4.12 -2.98
CA THR A 13 0.00 4.76 -2.03
C THR A 13 -0.73 5.84 -1.21
N ILE A 14 -1.55 6.68 -1.85
CA ILE A 14 -2.35 7.69 -1.16
C ILE A 14 -3.29 7.03 -0.16
N PHE A 15 -4.01 5.97 -0.56
CA PHE A 15 -4.94 5.27 0.34
C PHE A 15 -4.23 4.66 1.54
N LEU A 16 -3.09 4.01 1.33
CA LEU A 16 -2.31 3.38 2.40
C LEU A 16 -1.86 4.41 3.43
N PHE A 17 -1.30 5.53 2.97
CA PHE A 17 -0.78 6.57 3.86
C PHE A 17 -1.88 7.40 4.51
N ALA A 18 -2.99 7.66 3.80
CA ALA A 18 -4.18 8.22 4.42
C ALA A 18 -4.73 7.29 5.51
N GLY A 19 -4.73 5.98 5.27
CA GLY A 19 -5.07 4.97 6.27
C GLY A 19 -4.16 5.06 7.49
N VAL A 20 -2.83 5.14 7.32
CA VAL A 20 -1.90 5.33 8.44
C VAL A 20 -2.30 6.55 9.27
N LEU A 21 -2.49 7.71 8.63
CA LEU A 21 -2.79 8.96 9.34
C LEU A 21 -4.14 8.94 10.05
N ILE A 22 -5.19 8.47 9.36
CA ILE A 22 -6.55 8.38 9.92
C ILE A 22 -6.55 7.44 11.12
N PHE A 23 -5.98 6.24 10.97
CA PHE A 23 -6.05 5.23 12.03
C PHE A 23 -5.08 5.51 13.16
N HIS A 24 -3.92 6.11 12.90
CA HIS A 24 -3.05 6.65 13.96
C HIS A 24 -3.82 7.67 14.81
N HIS A 25 -4.59 8.56 14.18
CA HIS A 25 -5.42 9.52 14.89
C HIS A 25 -6.60 8.88 15.63
N VAL A 26 -7.29 7.91 15.03
CA VAL A 26 -8.36 7.13 15.69
C VAL A 26 -7.83 6.35 16.91
N GLY A 27 -6.60 5.84 16.82
CA GLY A 27 -5.86 5.26 17.94
C GLY A 27 -5.64 6.26 19.09
N GLY A 28 -5.77 7.56 18.81
CA GLY A 28 -5.59 8.70 19.71
C GLY A 28 -4.30 9.49 19.45
N GLY A 29 -3.63 9.23 18.33
CA GLY A 29 -2.32 9.79 18.00
C GLY A 29 -2.38 11.20 17.42
N GLY A 30 -1.27 11.92 17.54
CA GLY A 30 -1.07 13.22 16.92
C GLY A 30 -0.54 13.12 15.49
N PHE A 31 -0.48 14.25 14.79
CA PHE A 31 0.05 14.35 13.41
C PHE A 31 1.50 14.84 13.37
N GLN A 32 2.32 14.42 14.34
CA GLN A 32 3.75 14.72 14.33
C GLN A 32 4.46 13.79 13.36
N ILE A 33 4.46 14.19 12.09
CA ILE A 33 5.02 13.43 10.97
C ILE A 33 6.53 13.66 10.91
N GLN A 34 7.31 12.59 11.02
CA GLN A 34 8.76 12.66 10.86
C GLN A 34 9.14 12.73 9.37
N PRO A 35 10.29 13.31 9.00
CA PRO A 35 10.77 13.35 7.61
C PRO A 35 10.89 11.96 6.95
N THR A 36 11.13 10.92 7.75
CA THR A 36 11.17 9.51 7.34
C THR A 36 9.85 9.04 6.73
N PHE A 37 8.73 9.63 7.12
CA PHE A 37 7.41 9.35 6.53
C PHE A 37 7.36 9.70 5.04
N ALA A 38 7.95 10.83 4.65
CA ALA A 38 8.03 11.24 3.25
C ALA A 38 8.92 10.27 2.45
N ILE A 39 10.02 9.81 3.04
CA ILE A 39 10.90 8.81 2.41
C ILE A 39 10.13 7.51 2.16
N LEU A 40 9.38 7.01 3.16
CA LEU A 40 8.55 5.81 3.00
C LEU A 40 7.47 6.02 1.93
N PHE A 41 6.87 7.21 1.85
CA PHE A 41 5.87 7.56 0.85
C PHE A 41 6.43 7.50 -0.57
N PHE A 42 7.56 8.17 -0.82
CA PHE A 42 8.20 8.17 -2.13
C PHE A 42 8.75 6.80 -2.51
N ALA A 43 9.31 6.05 -1.55
CA ALA A 43 9.76 4.68 -1.77
C ALA A 43 8.59 3.75 -2.14
N SER A 44 7.45 3.89 -1.47
CA SER A 44 6.23 3.12 -1.77
C SER A 44 5.68 3.47 -3.15
N LEU A 45 5.62 4.76 -3.50
CA LEU A 45 5.24 5.21 -4.85
C LEU A 45 6.11 4.58 -5.92
N LEU A 46 7.43 4.59 -5.73
CA LEU A 46 8.38 3.99 -6.69
C LEU A 46 8.18 2.48 -6.78
N TYR A 47 8.08 1.80 -5.64
CA TYR A 47 7.88 0.35 -5.56
C TYR A 47 6.62 -0.11 -6.31
N PHE A 48 5.47 0.53 -6.04
CA PHE A 48 4.20 0.19 -6.69
C PHE A 48 4.14 0.60 -8.16
N ARG A 49 4.96 1.56 -8.60
CA ARG A 49 5.05 1.96 -10.01
C ARG A 49 5.86 0.98 -10.84
N VAL A 50 6.87 0.35 -10.23
CA VAL A 50 7.75 -0.63 -10.89
C VAL A 50 7.13 -2.02 -10.89
N LYS A 51 6.48 -2.44 -9.80
CA LYS A 51 5.86 -3.76 -9.74
C LYS A 51 4.52 -3.78 -10.51
N PRO A 52 4.24 -4.82 -11.34
CA PRO A 52 2.97 -4.90 -12.04
C PRO A 52 1.81 -4.96 -11.03
N MET A 53 0.93 -3.96 -11.05
CA MET A 53 -0.27 -3.91 -10.19
C MET A 53 -1.20 -5.12 -10.37
N GLN A 54 -1.11 -5.81 -11.51
CA GLN A 54 -1.84 -7.05 -11.77
C GLN A 54 -1.36 -8.23 -10.91
N GLU A 55 -0.11 -8.20 -10.45
CA GLU A 55 0.47 -9.18 -9.53
C GLU A 55 0.23 -8.80 -8.06
N PHE A 56 -0.22 -7.57 -7.80
CA PHE A 56 -0.41 -7.04 -6.46
C PHE A 56 -1.80 -7.44 -5.92
N ALA A 57 -1.96 -8.74 -5.68
CA ALA A 57 -3.19 -9.33 -5.19
C ALA A 57 -2.92 -10.30 -4.03
N GLY A 58 -3.91 -10.48 -3.16
CA GLY A 58 -3.84 -11.49 -2.10
C GLY A 58 -2.71 -11.21 -1.08
N PRO A 59 -1.82 -12.18 -0.80
CA PRO A 59 -0.81 -12.07 0.25
C PRO A 59 0.16 -10.90 0.09
N ASP A 60 0.60 -10.60 -1.13
CA ASP A 60 1.57 -9.53 -1.39
C ASP A 60 1.00 -8.14 -1.04
N LEU A 61 -0.29 -7.94 -1.33
CA LEU A 61 -1.01 -6.73 -0.97
C LEU A 61 -1.19 -6.62 0.55
N ALA A 62 -1.56 -7.71 1.22
CA ALA A 62 -1.68 -7.75 2.67
C ALA A 62 -0.34 -7.44 3.35
N LEU A 63 0.76 -7.99 2.83
CA LEU A 63 2.11 -7.74 3.35
C LEU A 63 2.50 -6.27 3.17
N ALA A 64 2.24 -5.67 2.01
CA ALA A 64 2.55 -4.26 1.78
C ALA A 64 1.74 -3.33 2.69
N ILE A 65 0.45 -3.62 2.89
CA ILE A 65 -0.40 -2.91 3.85
C ILE A 65 0.20 -3.02 5.24
N LEU A 66 0.57 -4.22 5.68
CA LEU A 66 1.12 -4.45 7.01
C LEU A 66 2.44 -3.72 7.22
N VAL A 67 3.35 -3.77 6.24
CA VAL A 67 4.65 -3.05 6.29
C VAL A 67 4.44 -1.55 6.36
N ILE A 68 3.53 -1.00 5.55
CA ILE A 68 3.26 0.45 5.53
C ILE A 68 2.52 0.90 6.79
N GLN A 69 1.59 0.10 7.31
CA GLN A 69 0.89 0.41 8.56
C GLN A 69 1.83 0.35 9.76
N ALA A 70 2.67 -0.69 9.86
CA ALA A 70 3.66 -0.80 10.92
C ALA A 70 4.76 0.26 10.79
N GLY A 71 5.32 0.46 9.60
CA GLY A 71 6.37 1.46 9.36
C GLY A 71 5.85 2.88 9.57
N GLY A 72 4.65 3.18 9.06
CA GLY A 72 3.98 4.45 9.24
C GLY A 72 3.70 4.76 10.71
N HIS A 73 3.28 3.78 11.50
CA HIS A 73 3.07 3.92 12.94
C HIS A 73 4.34 4.42 13.68
N PHE A 74 5.53 3.91 13.34
CA PHE A 74 6.78 4.37 13.96
C PHE A 74 7.24 5.75 13.48
N MET A 75 6.82 6.15 12.28
CA MET A 75 7.21 7.43 11.66
C MET A 75 6.26 8.58 12.01
N VAL A 76 5.11 8.28 12.64
CA VAL A 76 4.19 9.28 13.16
C VAL A 76 4.23 9.22 14.68
N SER A 77 4.67 10.30 15.31
CA SER A 77 4.88 10.30 16.76
C SER A 77 3.54 10.36 17.50
N ALA A 78 3.48 9.65 18.63
CA ALA A 78 2.33 9.63 19.53
C ALA A 78 2.70 10.33 20.85
N PRO A 79 1.77 11.04 21.51
CA PRO A 79 1.97 11.52 22.88
C PRO A 79 2.26 10.35 23.83
N THR A 80 3.10 10.59 24.84
CA THR A 80 3.57 9.58 25.82
C THR A 80 2.47 8.91 26.65
N GLU A 81 1.26 9.47 26.70
CA GLU A 81 0.15 8.94 27.51
C GLU A 81 -0.83 8.04 26.73
N GLN A 82 -0.51 7.67 25.50
CA GLN A 82 -1.39 6.80 24.71
C GLN A 82 -1.26 5.31 25.05
N SER A 83 -2.42 4.64 25.07
CA SER A 83 -2.48 3.18 25.12
C SER A 83 -1.92 2.55 23.84
N ASN A 84 -0.77 1.89 23.95
CA ASN A 84 -0.14 1.12 22.87
C ASN A 84 -1.09 0.06 22.28
N LEU A 85 -1.96 -0.53 23.12
CA LEU A 85 -2.93 -1.53 22.68
C LEU A 85 -4.01 -0.90 21.78
N LYS A 86 -4.58 0.23 22.18
CA LYS A 86 -5.58 0.95 21.37
C LYS A 86 -4.98 1.37 20.02
N MET A 87 -3.75 1.87 20.04
CA MET A 87 -3.02 2.25 18.83
C MET A 87 -2.77 1.05 17.91
N GLY A 88 -2.25 -0.05 18.44
CA GLY A 88 -2.03 -1.27 17.67
C GLY A 88 -3.32 -1.84 17.05
N ILE A 89 -4.41 -1.89 17.81
CA ILE A 89 -5.72 -2.34 17.32
C ILE A 89 -6.23 -1.42 16.20
N SER A 90 -6.05 -0.11 16.33
CA SER A 90 -6.47 0.84 15.30
C SER A 90 -5.74 0.60 13.96
N HIS A 91 -4.43 0.36 13.98
CA HIS A 91 -3.67 0.02 12.77
C HIS A 91 -3.97 -1.38 12.23
N LEU A 92 -4.32 -2.35 13.09
CA LEU A 92 -4.80 -3.66 12.66
C LEU A 92 -6.12 -3.52 11.89
N LEU A 93 -7.09 -2.78 12.45
CA LEU A 93 -8.36 -2.49 11.78
C LEU A 93 -8.14 -1.69 10.49
N ALA A 94 -7.20 -0.74 10.49
CA ALA A 94 -6.76 -0.03 9.30
C ALA A 94 -6.31 -1.00 8.20
N SER A 95 -5.52 -1.99 8.58
CA SER A 95 -4.98 -2.98 7.64
C SER A 95 -6.09 -3.81 6.99
N ILE A 96 -7.07 -4.26 7.79
CA ILE A 96 -8.22 -5.02 7.29
C ILE A 96 -9.09 -4.17 6.37
N LEU A 97 -9.43 -2.95 6.80
CA LEU A 97 -10.27 -2.05 6.01
C LEU A 97 -9.58 -1.63 4.72
N THR A 98 -8.29 -1.31 4.77
CA THR A 98 -7.51 -0.95 3.58
C THR A 98 -7.43 -2.12 2.60
N TYR A 99 -7.32 -3.35 3.10
CA TYR A 99 -7.35 -4.55 2.27
C TYR A 99 -8.71 -4.75 1.58
N GLU A 100 -9.82 -4.58 2.30
CA GLU A 100 -11.17 -4.64 1.70
C GLU A 100 -11.40 -3.52 0.67
N PHE A 101 -10.97 -2.30 0.98
CA PHE A 101 -11.06 -1.18 0.02
C PHE A 101 -10.23 -1.41 -1.23
N ALA A 102 -9.06 -2.06 -1.10
CA ALA A 102 -8.21 -2.40 -2.23
C ALA A 102 -8.85 -3.45 -3.16
N LYS A 103 -9.90 -4.19 -2.74
CA LYS A 103 -10.69 -5.02 -3.66
C LYS A 103 -11.58 -4.19 -4.59
N HIS A 104 -11.92 -2.97 -4.21
CA HIS A 104 -12.74 -2.04 -5.01
C HIS A 104 -11.89 -0.95 -5.70
N PHE A 105 -10.59 -1.18 -5.76
CA PHE A 105 -9.60 -0.19 -6.15
C PHE A 105 -9.77 0.34 -7.59
N ASP A 106 -10.32 -0.47 -8.49
CA ASP A 106 -10.61 -0.04 -9.86
C ASP A 106 -11.67 1.05 -9.91
N ARG A 107 -12.66 1.03 -9.01
CA ARG A 107 -13.66 2.11 -8.89
C ARG A 107 -13.04 3.40 -8.37
N ALA A 108 -12.16 3.30 -7.36
CA ALA A 108 -11.45 4.45 -6.81
C ALA A 108 -10.51 5.09 -7.85
N THR A 109 -9.81 4.25 -8.63
CA THR A 109 -8.94 4.67 -9.73
C THR A 109 -9.73 5.41 -10.80
N ALA A 110 -10.89 4.89 -11.20
CA ALA A 110 -11.75 5.53 -12.19
C ALA A 110 -12.32 6.88 -11.70
N ALA A 111 -12.70 6.97 -10.43
CA ALA A 111 -13.16 8.22 -9.82
C ALA A 111 -12.04 9.27 -9.78
N TYR A 112 -10.83 8.86 -9.38
CA TYR A 112 -9.66 9.73 -9.38
C TYR A 112 -9.31 10.22 -10.78
N GLU A 113 -9.37 9.36 -11.80
CA GLU A 113 -9.14 9.75 -13.19
C GLU A 113 -10.17 10.78 -13.68
N ARG A 114 -11.45 10.65 -13.29
CA ARG A 114 -12.49 11.64 -13.60
C ARG A 114 -12.19 12.99 -12.96
N ILE A 115 -11.83 13.01 -11.67
CA ILE A 115 -11.46 14.24 -10.96
C ILE A 115 -10.26 14.92 -11.64
N LEU A 116 -9.25 14.14 -12.01
CA LEU A 116 -8.09 14.65 -12.73
C LEU A 116 -8.45 15.26 -14.08
N SER A 117 -9.31 14.59 -14.85
CA SER A 117 -9.76 15.10 -16.15
C SER A 117 -10.61 16.37 -16.02
N TYR A 118 -11.35 16.52 -14.92
CA TYR A 118 -12.13 17.71 -14.62
C TYR A 118 -11.24 18.89 -14.20
N LEU A 119 -10.30 18.67 -13.29
CA LEU A 119 -9.42 19.72 -12.76
C LEU A 119 -8.32 20.12 -13.76
N TYR A 120 -7.84 19.17 -14.57
CA TYR A 120 -6.75 19.36 -15.52
C TYR A 120 -7.14 18.78 -16.89
N PRO A 121 -8.08 19.41 -17.60
CA PRO A 121 -8.57 18.91 -18.89
C PRO A 121 -7.50 18.86 -19.99
N GLN A 122 -6.43 19.66 -19.84
CA GLN A 122 -5.30 19.69 -20.76
C GLN A 122 -4.17 18.71 -20.41
N LEU A 123 -4.30 17.94 -19.32
CA LEU A 123 -3.26 17.00 -18.92
C LEU A 123 -3.18 15.87 -19.96
N PRO A 124 -2.01 15.61 -20.58
CA PRO A 124 -1.89 14.61 -21.62
C PRO A 124 -2.32 13.25 -21.10
N SER A 125 -3.23 12.61 -21.83
CA SER A 125 -3.70 11.26 -21.53
C SER A 125 -2.60 10.19 -21.65
N HIS A 126 -1.45 10.57 -22.20
CA HIS A 126 -0.26 9.74 -22.37
C HIS A 126 0.99 10.58 -22.05
N LEU A 127 1.43 10.57 -20.79
CA LEU A 127 2.79 11.02 -20.48
C LEU A 127 3.76 9.87 -20.79
N HIS A 128 4.44 9.93 -21.93
CA HIS A 128 5.57 9.07 -22.24
C HIS A 128 6.78 9.52 -21.41
N LEU A 129 6.74 9.26 -20.10
CA LEU A 129 7.89 9.42 -19.23
C LEU A 129 8.89 8.31 -19.56
N ASN A 130 9.79 8.61 -20.50
CA ASN A 130 10.91 7.75 -20.87
C ASN A 130 11.99 7.85 -19.77
N ILE A 131 11.64 7.40 -18.57
CA ILE A 131 12.60 7.29 -17.48
C ILE A 131 13.39 6.01 -17.76
N LYS A 132 14.52 6.12 -18.45
CA LYS A 132 15.55 5.06 -18.43
C LYS A 132 16.14 5.03 -17.03
N VAL A 133 15.42 4.42 -16.09
CA VAL A 133 15.99 4.13 -14.78
C VAL A 133 16.95 2.97 -15.00
N LEU A 134 18.24 3.26 -14.99
CA LEU A 134 19.30 2.26 -14.99
C LEU A 134 19.28 1.57 -13.62
N PHE A 135 18.33 0.66 -13.41
CA PHE A 135 18.30 -0.19 -12.24
C PHE A 135 19.33 -1.29 -12.42
N VAL A 136 20.36 -1.28 -11.57
CA VAL A 136 21.09 -2.50 -11.22
C VAL A 136 20.05 -3.52 -10.81
N ALA A 137 19.97 -4.62 -11.56
CA ALA A 137 19.07 -5.72 -11.28
C ALA A 137 19.37 -6.27 -9.88
N VAL A 138 18.67 -5.79 -8.87
CA VAL A 138 18.61 -6.46 -7.58
C VAL A 138 17.87 -7.76 -7.85
N ASN A 139 18.63 -8.85 -7.84
CA ASN A 139 18.18 -10.19 -8.17
C ASN A 139 16.77 -10.49 -7.62
N HIS A 140 15.83 -10.64 -8.55
CA HIS A 140 14.41 -10.96 -8.31
C HIS A 140 14.19 -12.29 -7.55
N ARG A 141 15.25 -13.07 -7.33
CA ARG A 141 15.25 -14.32 -6.55
C ARG A 141 14.89 -14.13 -5.07
N SER A 142 15.23 -12.99 -4.45
CA SER A 142 15.03 -12.81 -3.00
C SER A 142 13.58 -12.51 -2.62
N THR A 143 12.83 -11.81 -3.48
CA THR A 143 11.43 -11.47 -3.22
C THR A 143 10.48 -12.67 -3.32
N THR A 144 10.79 -13.65 -4.18
CA THR A 144 10.05 -14.91 -4.25
C THR A 144 10.19 -15.73 -2.96
N GLU A 145 11.36 -15.71 -2.31
CA GLU A 145 11.56 -16.50 -1.09
C GLU A 145 10.80 -15.93 0.11
N ILE A 146 10.74 -14.61 0.27
CA ILE A 146 9.97 -13.98 1.35
C ILE A 146 8.46 -14.16 1.12
N SER A 147 8.00 -13.99 -0.13
CA SER A 147 6.60 -14.23 -0.50
C SER A 147 6.21 -15.69 -0.25
N GLU A 148 7.03 -16.66 -0.68
CA GLU A 148 6.81 -18.08 -0.43
C GLU A 148 6.90 -18.46 1.05
N PHE A 149 7.79 -17.84 1.83
CA PHE A 149 7.87 -18.04 3.28
C PHE A 149 6.59 -17.57 3.98
N VAL A 150 6.12 -16.36 3.68
CA VAL A 150 4.86 -15.82 4.22
C VAL A 150 3.68 -16.68 3.76
N ARG A 151 3.67 -17.07 2.47
CA ARG A 151 2.63 -17.94 1.90
C ARG A 151 2.61 -19.30 2.58
N ARG A 152 3.77 -19.91 2.86
CA ARG A 152 3.89 -21.18 3.56
C ARG A 152 3.41 -21.08 5.01
N ILE A 153 3.77 -20.03 5.72
CA ILE A 153 3.28 -19.76 7.08
C ILE A 153 1.76 -19.57 7.11
N ILE A 154 1.20 -18.84 6.14
CA ILE A 154 -0.25 -18.63 6.03
C ILE A 154 -0.95 -19.94 5.64
N ARG A 155 -0.37 -20.74 4.74
CA ARG A 155 -0.93 -22.02 4.28
C ARG A 155 -0.95 -23.09 5.36
N GLU A 156 0.01 -23.08 6.27
CA GLU A 156 0.04 -23.96 7.45
C GLU A 156 -1.00 -23.57 8.52
N ARG A 157 -1.63 -22.39 8.42
CA ARG A 157 -2.67 -21.92 9.36
C ARG A 157 -4.07 -21.76 8.76
N ALA A 158 -4.22 -21.81 7.44
CA ALA A 158 -5.52 -21.92 6.81
C ALA A 158 -5.97 -23.40 6.86
N PRO A 159 -7.20 -23.72 7.30
CA PRO A 159 -7.67 -25.10 7.29
C PRO A 159 -7.63 -25.63 5.86
N PRO A 160 -7.21 -26.90 5.64
CA PRO A 160 -7.20 -27.48 4.31
C PRO A 160 -8.62 -27.38 3.74
N THR A 161 -8.76 -26.71 2.61
CA THR A 161 -10.00 -26.77 1.82
C THR A 161 -10.12 -28.18 1.30
N PHE A 162 -10.84 -29.03 2.04
CA PHE A 162 -11.30 -30.32 1.54
C PHE A 162 -12.26 -30.02 0.38
N TYR A 163 -11.74 -30.15 -0.84
CA TYR A 163 -12.60 -30.44 -1.98
C TYR A 163 -13.03 -31.90 -1.81
N CYS A 164 -14.23 -32.12 -1.29
CA CYS A 164 -14.91 -33.40 -1.50
C CYS A 164 -15.35 -33.44 -2.96
N ALA A 165 -14.84 -34.44 -3.68
CA ALA A 165 -15.35 -34.89 -4.97
C ALA A 165 -16.74 -35.52 -4.83
#